data_AF-A0A7V4KMQ0-F1
#
_entry.id   AF-A0A7V4KMQ0-F1
#
_cell.length_a   1.000
_cell.length_b   1.000
_cell.length_c   1.000
_cell.angle_alpha   90.00
_cell.angle_beta   90.00
_cell.angle_gamma   90.00
#
_symmetry.space_group_name_H-M   'P 1'
#
loop_
_entity.id
_entity.type
_entity.pdbx_description
1 polymer ?
#
loop_
_entity_poly.entity_id
_entity_poly.type
_entity_poly.pdbx_seq_one_letter_code
_entity_poly.pdbx_strand_id
1 'polypeptide(L)'
;NVRYFEVTRDDGAVVDAWFGGGTDLTPYYPEPQDARHFHRVLRDACDRHHPTFYPRFKRWCDEYFVNTHRDDERRGVGGIFFDNLRVGDASGLGFDALHRFADEVGRVLPAAYGPIVERTRALPYGERERHFQLLRRGRYVEFNLVHDRGTVFGLQTAARIESVLMSLPPLAAWDYAPTFAPGSFEAELVAMLEPRDWLADDPAPVPAPAADTPS
;
A
#
# COMPACT_ATOMS: atom_id res chain seq x y z
N ASN A 1 1.82 6.38 -3.26
CA ASN A 1 2.98 7.32 -3.25
C ASN A 1 3.95 6.86 -4.33
N VAL A 2 4.50 7.77 -5.14
CA VAL A 2 5.62 7.48 -6.06
C VAL A 2 6.54 8.70 -6.04
N ARG A 3 7.85 8.48 -5.97
CA ARG A 3 8.87 9.54 -5.88
C ARG A 3 10.17 9.11 -6.54
N TYR A 4 10.93 10.10 -6.97
CA TYR A 4 12.30 9.98 -7.44
C TYR A 4 13.18 10.92 -6.60
N PHE A 5 14.35 10.43 -6.20
CA PHE A 5 15.38 11.23 -5.55
C PHE A 5 16.67 11.12 -6.34
N GLU A 6 17.38 12.23 -6.43
CA GLU A 6 18.70 12.33 -7.05
C GLU A 6 19.59 13.21 -6.18
N VAL A 7 20.83 12.78 -5.99
CA VAL A 7 21.88 13.54 -5.31
C VAL A 7 22.95 13.85 -6.33
N THR A 8 23.21 15.14 -6.56
CA THR A 8 24.24 15.62 -7.48
C THR A 8 25.40 16.27 -6.74
N ARG A 9 26.59 16.19 -7.31
CA ARG A 9 27.71 17.07 -6.93
C ARG A 9 27.52 18.47 -7.53
N ASP A 10 28.36 19.40 -7.09
CA ASP A 10 28.40 20.77 -7.60
C ASP A 10 28.71 20.86 -9.11
N ASP A 11 29.39 19.85 -9.67
CA ASP A 11 29.67 19.73 -11.10
C ASP A 11 28.50 19.14 -11.92
N GLY A 12 27.37 18.84 -11.26
CA GLY A 12 26.17 18.26 -11.87
C GLY A 12 26.23 16.74 -12.04
N ALA A 13 27.32 16.07 -11.64
CA ALA A 13 27.39 14.61 -11.71
C ALA A 13 26.47 13.95 -10.68
N VAL A 14 25.65 12.99 -11.13
CA VAL A 14 24.78 12.19 -10.26
C VAL A 14 25.62 11.22 -9.41
N VAL A 15 25.46 11.30 -8.10
CA VAL A 15 26.14 10.46 -7.09
C VAL A 15 25.30 9.27 -6.70
N ASP A 16 24.01 9.49 -6.47
CA ASP A 16 23.03 8.47 -6.15
C ASP A 16 21.66 8.89 -6.68
N ALA A 17 20.86 7.90 -7.06
CA ALA A 17 19.50 8.13 -7.56
C ALA A 17 18.66 6.88 -7.31
N TRP A 18 17.45 7.07 -6.80
CA TRP A 18 16.55 5.95 -6.54
C TRP A 18 15.09 6.33 -6.67
N PHE A 19 14.29 5.33 -7.01
CA PHE A 19 12.85 5.39 -6.94
C PHE A 19 12.36 4.85 -5.60
N GLY A 20 11.25 5.41 -5.14
CA GLY A 20 10.49 4.88 -4.01
C GLY A 20 9.00 5.07 -4.24
N GLY A 21 8.20 4.25 -3.59
CA GLY A 21 6.76 4.32 -3.76
C GLY A 21 6.05 3.10 -3.24
N GLY A 22 4.80 3.00 -3.64
CA GLY A 22 3.92 1.94 -3.21
C GLY A 22 2.48 2.40 -3.10
N THR A 23 1.63 1.43 -2.88
CA THR A 23 0.22 1.62 -2.58
C THR A 23 -0.27 0.45 -1.75
N ASP A 24 -1.05 0.75 -0.74
CA ASP A 24 -1.60 -0.23 0.21
C ASP A 24 -3.09 0.05 0.48
N LEU A 25 -3.81 -0.97 0.96
CA LEU A 25 -5.25 -0.91 1.23
C LEU A 25 -5.53 -1.10 2.72
N THR A 26 -6.30 -0.18 3.31
CA THR A 26 -6.74 -0.24 4.71
C THR A 26 -8.28 -0.36 4.79
N PRO A 27 -8.83 -1.59 4.84
CA PRO A 27 -10.27 -1.81 4.92
C PRO A 27 -10.84 -1.59 6.33
N TYR A 28 -12.16 -1.40 6.39
CA TYR A 28 -12.92 -1.26 7.65
C TYR A 28 -14.03 -2.32 7.81
N TYR A 29 -14.18 -3.19 6.82
CA TYR A 29 -15.12 -4.30 6.79
C TYR A 29 -14.41 -5.52 6.19
N PRO A 30 -14.67 -6.75 6.69
CA PRO A 30 -13.96 -7.95 6.24
C PRO A 30 -14.49 -8.42 4.87
N GLU A 31 -14.01 -7.82 3.78
CA GLU A 31 -14.30 -8.26 2.42
C GLU A 31 -13.04 -8.79 1.72
N PRO A 32 -12.73 -10.10 1.84
CA PRO A 32 -11.54 -10.69 1.24
C PRO A 32 -11.45 -10.50 -0.28
N GLN A 33 -12.57 -10.43 -0.99
CA GLN A 33 -12.57 -10.28 -2.45
C GLN A 33 -11.96 -8.95 -2.89
N ASP A 34 -12.14 -7.88 -2.10
CA ASP A 34 -11.56 -6.57 -2.37
C ASP A 34 -10.04 -6.60 -2.24
N ALA A 35 -9.53 -7.27 -1.21
CA ALA A 35 -8.10 -7.48 -1.04
C ALA A 35 -7.51 -8.32 -2.18
N ARG A 36 -8.18 -9.41 -2.59
CA ARG A 36 -7.76 -10.24 -3.74
C ARG A 36 -7.72 -9.42 -5.04
N HIS A 37 -8.76 -8.62 -5.31
CA HIS A 37 -8.80 -7.73 -6.48
C HIS A 37 -7.63 -6.74 -6.47
N PHE A 38 -7.44 -6.04 -5.35
CA PHE A 38 -6.38 -5.06 -5.19
C PHE A 38 -5.00 -5.67 -5.45
N HIS A 39 -4.71 -6.80 -4.79
CA HIS A 39 -3.43 -7.50 -4.94
C HIS A 39 -3.21 -8.08 -6.35
N ARG A 40 -4.26 -8.58 -7.01
CA ARG A 40 -4.16 -9.08 -8.40
C ARG A 40 -3.75 -7.97 -9.35
N VAL A 41 -4.40 -6.82 -9.27
CA VAL A 41 -4.09 -5.66 -10.13
C VAL A 41 -2.64 -5.19 -9.90
N LEU A 42 -2.17 -5.17 -8.64
CA LEU A 42 -0.79 -4.81 -8.33
C LEU A 42 0.23 -5.84 -8.82
N ARG A 43 -0.07 -7.14 -8.71
CA ARG A 43 0.75 -8.21 -9.26
C ARG A 43 0.87 -8.06 -10.77
N ASP A 44 -0.25 -7.95 -11.47
CA ASP A 44 -0.27 -7.84 -12.94
C ASP A 44 0.47 -6.58 -13.43
N ALA A 45 0.46 -5.49 -12.65
CA ALA A 45 1.27 -4.31 -12.94
C ALA A 45 2.77 -4.60 -12.74
N CYS A 46 3.16 -5.21 -11.62
CA CYS A 46 4.55 -5.56 -11.34
C CYS A 46 5.14 -6.56 -12.34
N ASP A 47 4.39 -7.59 -12.72
CA ASP A 47 4.84 -8.69 -13.57
C ASP A 47 5.18 -8.24 -15.00
N ARG A 48 4.59 -7.12 -15.47
CA ARG A 48 4.96 -6.49 -16.75
C ARG A 48 6.37 -5.88 -16.74
N HIS A 49 6.94 -5.63 -15.57
CA HIS A 49 8.25 -5.01 -15.42
C HIS A 49 9.31 -5.99 -14.92
N HIS A 50 8.99 -6.79 -13.90
CA HIS A 50 9.92 -7.78 -13.37
C HIS A 50 9.20 -8.83 -12.50
N PRO A 51 9.48 -10.14 -12.69
CA PRO A 51 8.75 -11.22 -11.99
C PRO A 51 8.98 -11.25 -10.48
N THR A 52 10.02 -10.59 -9.98
CA THR A 52 10.31 -10.53 -8.53
C THR A 52 9.69 -9.31 -7.83
N PHE A 53 9.14 -8.35 -8.57
CA PHE A 53 8.68 -7.08 -7.99
C PHE A 53 7.50 -7.28 -7.05
N TYR A 54 6.44 -7.95 -7.49
CA TYR A 54 5.29 -8.18 -6.62
C TYR A 54 5.67 -8.94 -5.33
N PRO A 55 6.31 -10.13 -5.36
CA PRO A 55 6.63 -10.84 -4.13
C PRO A 55 7.58 -10.06 -3.21
N ARG A 56 8.58 -9.34 -3.77
CA ARG A 56 9.51 -8.50 -2.99
C ARG A 56 8.79 -7.34 -2.32
N PHE A 57 8.01 -6.58 -3.09
CA PHE A 57 7.40 -5.33 -2.62
C PHE A 57 6.14 -5.58 -1.79
N LYS A 58 5.43 -6.67 -2.01
CA LYS A 58 4.34 -7.12 -1.14
C LYS A 58 4.85 -7.47 0.24
N ARG A 59 5.91 -8.30 0.32
CA ARG A 59 6.54 -8.64 1.60
C ARG A 59 7.00 -7.39 2.33
N TRP A 60 7.66 -6.47 1.63
CA TRP A 60 8.10 -5.23 2.25
C TRP A 60 6.92 -4.36 2.74
N CYS A 61 5.80 -4.36 2.01
CA CYS A 61 4.59 -3.67 2.46
C CYS A 61 4.06 -4.25 3.79
N ASP A 62 4.04 -5.57 3.93
CA ASP A 62 3.59 -6.26 5.13
C ASP A 62 4.50 -5.98 6.35
N GLU A 63 5.79 -5.78 6.11
CA GLU A 63 6.80 -5.48 7.13
C GLU A 63 6.84 -3.99 7.50
N TYR A 64 6.50 -3.09 6.57
CA TYR A 64 6.59 -1.64 6.78
C TYR A 64 5.39 -1.07 7.52
N PHE A 65 4.16 -1.47 7.17
CA PHE A 65 2.94 -0.87 7.70
C PHE A 65 2.43 -1.57 8.96
N VAL A 66 3.26 -1.60 9.99
CA VAL A 66 3.02 -2.32 11.26
C VAL A 66 2.94 -1.35 12.44
N ASN A 67 1.89 -1.47 13.24
CA ASN A 67 1.81 -0.82 14.55
C ASN A 67 2.48 -1.72 15.60
N THR A 68 3.80 -1.58 15.78
CA THR A 68 4.57 -2.45 16.68
C THR A 68 4.15 -2.39 18.16
N HIS A 69 3.50 -1.30 18.58
CA HIS A 69 2.93 -1.14 19.92
C HIS A 69 1.51 -1.73 20.07
N ARG A 70 0.98 -2.36 19.01
CA ARG A 70 -0.33 -3.05 18.96
C ARG A 70 -0.14 -4.52 18.60
N ASP A 71 0.83 -5.18 19.25
CA ASP A 71 1.16 -6.59 18.99
C ASP A 71 1.41 -6.88 17.49
N ASP A 72 2.16 -5.98 16.84
CA ASP A 72 2.46 -6.04 15.41
C ASP A 72 1.23 -6.07 14.49
N GLU A 73 0.11 -5.44 14.90
CA GLU A 73 -1.06 -5.28 14.05
C GLU A 73 -0.71 -4.48 12.79
N ARG A 74 -1.04 -5.03 11.62
CA ARG A 74 -0.82 -4.35 10.34
C ARG A 74 -1.88 -3.25 10.18
N ARG A 75 -1.49 -2.14 9.56
CA ARG A 75 -2.39 -1.03 9.30
C ARG A 75 -3.59 -1.44 8.44
N GLY A 76 -3.35 -2.35 7.49
CA GLY A 76 -4.32 -2.82 6.51
C GLY A 76 -3.93 -4.19 5.95
N VAL A 77 -4.42 -4.50 4.74
CA VAL A 77 -4.18 -5.79 4.05
C VAL A 77 -2.95 -5.77 3.13
N GLY A 78 -2.08 -4.77 3.34
CA GLY A 78 -0.87 -4.57 2.55
C GLY A 78 -1.15 -4.07 1.13
N GLY A 79 -0.25 -4.39 0.22
CA GLY A 79 -0.19 -3.89 -1.14
C GLY A 79 1.22 -4.08 -1.68
N ILE A 80 1.82 -3.04 -2.26
CA ILE A 80 3.24 -3.02 -2.59
C ILE A 80 3.92 -1.81 -1.96
N PHE A 81 5.15 -2.01 -1.46
CA PHE A 81 6.01 -0.95 -0.97
C PHE A 81 7.43 -1.16 -1.46
N PHE A 82 8.05 -0.10 -1.96
CA PHE A 82 9.45 -0.10 -2.34
C PHE A 82 10.11 1.23 -1.99
N ASP A 83 11.36 1.15 -1.62
CA ASP A 83 12.24 2.28 -1.40
C ASP A 83 13.61 1.88 -1.92
N ASN A 84 14.50 2.86 -2.14
CA ASN A 84 15.87 2.56 -2.53
C ASN A 84 16.00 1.70 -3.82
N LEU A 85 15.02 1.77 -4.73
CA LEU A 85 15.03 1.02 -5.99
C LEU A 85 15.97 1.72 -6.99
N ARG A 86 17.15 1.14 -7.20
CA ARG A 86 18.26 1.74 -7.95
C ARG A 86 18.50 1.04 -9.27
N VAL A 87 19.08 1.79 -10.21
CA VAL A 87 19.60 1.26 -11.47
C VAL A 87 20.65 0.19 -11.17
N GLY A 88 20.53 -0.97 -11.82
CA GLY A 88 21.48 -2.07 -11.64
C GLY A 88 21.42 -2.74 -10.26
N ASP A 89 20.33 -2.58 -9.50
CA ASP A 89 20.08 -3.39 -8.30
C ASP A 89 19.83 -4.87 -8.65
N ALA A 90 19.32 -5.67 -7.72
CA ALA A 90 18.99 -7.07 -7.95
C ALA A 90 18.03 -7.33 -9.13
N SER A 91 17.33 -6.32 -9.64
CA SER A 91 16.49 -6.42 -10.85
C SER A 91 17.28 -6.30 -12.17
N GLY A 92 18.51 -5.76 -12.13
CA GLY A 92 19.32 -5.51 -13.32
C GLY A 92 18.75 -4.45 -14.28
N LEU A 93 17.73 -3.70 -13.85
CA LEU A 93 17.04 -2.74 -14.73
C LEU A 93 17.77 -1.39 -14.84
N GLY A 94 17.70 -0.81 -16.04
CA GLY A 94 18.13 0.56 -16.34
C GLY A 94 17.11 1.60 -15.88
N PHE A 95 17.53 2.87 -15.88
CA PHE A 95 16.69 4.01 -15.44
C PHE A 95 15.33 4.03 -16.12
N ASP A 96 15.27 3.95 -17.46
CA ASP A 96 14.01 4.04 -18.21
C ASP A 96 13.02 2.92 -17.83
N ALA A 97 13.52 1.72 -17.53
CA ALA A 97 12.68 0.60 -17.12
C ALA A 97 12.11 0.81 -15.70
N LEU A 98 12.93 1.32 -14.78
CA LEU A 98 12.49 1.68 -13.43
C LEU A 98 11.52 2.87 -13.44
N HIS A 99 11.77 3.86 -14.29
CA HIS A 99 10.89 5.00 -14.48
C HIS A 99 9.52 4.56 -15.01
N ARG A 100 9.49 3.69 -16.03
CA ARG A 100 8.23 3.09 -16.52
C ARG A 100 7.48 2.33 -15.43
N PHE A 101 8.19 1.55 -14.60
CA PHE A 101 7.59 0.85 -13.46
C PHE A 101 6.98 1.85 -12.45
N ALA A 102 7.71 2.91 -12.11
CA ALA A 102 7.24 3.95 -11.20
C ALA A 102 5.99 4.68 -11.75
N ASP A 103 5.97 5.01 -13.05
CA ASP A 103 4.80 5.62 -13.72
C ASP A 103 3.59 4.66 -13.71
N GLU A 104 3.79 3.37 -14.00
CA GLU A 104 2.73 2.35 -13.94
C GLU A 104 2.14 2.25 -12.51
N VAL A 105 2.98 2.21 -11.47
CA VAL A 105 2.53 2.23 -10.07
C VAL A 105 1.78 3.54 -9.75
N GLY A 106 2.16 4.66 -10.34
CA GLY A 106 1.45 5.93 -10.20
C GLY A 106 0.05 5.90 -10.84
N ARG A 107 -0.15 5.09 -11.88
CA ARG A 107 -1.39 4.99 -12.67
C ARG A 107 -2.29 3.82 -12.28
N VAL A 108 -1.80 2.88 -11.46
CA VAL A 108 -2.54 1.65 -11.13
C VAL A 108 -3.75 1.88 -10.23
N LEU A 109 -3.75 2.96 -9.43
CA LEU A 109 -4.72 3.16 -8.36
C LEU A 109 -6.19 3.17 -8.80
N PRO A 110 -6.60 3.84 -9.90
CA PRO A 110 -7.99 3.77 -10.37
C PRO A 110 -8.47 2.35 -10.68
N ALA A 111 -7.63 1.50 -11.26
CA ALA A 111 -7.97 0.11 -11.55
C ALA A 111 -8.01 -0.76 -10.28
N ALA A 112 -7.08 -0.52 -9.35
CA ALA A 112 -6.99 -1.28 -8.10
C ALA A 112 -8.09 -0.91 -7.10
N TYR A 113 -8.45 0.37 -6.99
CA TYR A 113 -9.35 0.88 -5.95
C TYR A 113 -10.74 1.28 -6.46
N GLY A 114 -10.86 1.76 -7.71
CA GLY A 114 -12.13 2.22 -8.29
C GLY A 114 -13.26 1.18 -8.23
N PRO A 115 -13.04 -0.07 -8.67
CA PRO A 115 -14.05 -1.11 -8.59
C PRO A 115 -14.51 -1.43 -7.16
N ILE A 116 -13.62 -1.32 -6.17
CA ILE A 116 -13.95 -1.52 -4.75
C ILE A 116 -14.90 -0.42 -4.29
N VAL A 117 -14.58 0.84 -4.58
CA VAL A 117 -15.44 1.98 -4.24
C VAL A 117 -16.80 1.89 -4.92
N GLU A 118 -16.86 1.53 -6.20
CA GLU A 118 -18.13 1.43 -6.93
C GLU A 118 -19.07 0.40 -6.31
N ARG A 119 -18.54 -0.76 -5.88
CA ARG A 119 -19.32 -1.79 -5.18
C ARG A 119 -19.78 -1.36 -3.78
N THR A 120 -18.92 -0.64 -3.05
CA THR A 120 -19.09 -0.45 -1.59
C THR A 120 -19.71 0.90 -1.22
N ARG A 121 -19.65 1.92 -2.09
CA ARG A 121 -20.09 3.30 -1.78
C ARG A 121 -21.56 3.45 -1.34
N ALA A 122 -22.42 2.54 -1.79
CA ALA A 122 -23.86 2.57 -1.51
C ALA A 122 -24.29 1.55 -0.46
N LEU A 123 -23.36 0.79 0.13
CA LEU A 123 -23.69 -0.19 1.16
C LEU A 123 -24.20 0.54 2.41
N PRO A 124 -25.32 0.11 2.99
CA PRO A 124 -25.81 0.67 4.24
C PRO A 124 -24.85 0.31 5.38
N TYR A 125 -24.68 1.23 6.32
CA TYR A 125 -23.92 1.03 7.54
C TYR A 125 -24.64 1.69 8.71
N GLY A 126 -24.50 1.13 9.91
CA GLY A 126 -25.07 1.65 11.14
C GLY A 126 -24.03 2.32 12.04
N GLU A 127 -24.46 2.64 13.25
CA GLU A 127 -23.58 3.23 14.27
C GLU A 127 -22.44 2.30 14.67
N ARG A 128 -22.67 0.98 14.67
CA ARG A 128 -21.67 -0.02 15.01
C ARG A 128 -20.53 -0.05 13.99
N GLU A 129 -20.83 -0.14 12.70
CA GLU A 129 -19.84 -0.09 11.62
C GLU A 129 -19.12 1.26 11.61
N ARG A 130 -19.85 2.35 11.84
CA ARG A 130 -19.28 3.70 11.90
C ARG A 130 -18.30 3.83 13.07
N HIS A 131 -18.66 3.35 14.26
CA HIS A 131 -17.80 3.38 15.45
C HIS A 131 -16.53 2.57 15.22
N PHE A 132 -16.66 1.34 14.70
CA PHE A 132 -15.51 0.51 14.40
C PHE A 132 -14.60 1.14 13.33
N GLN A 133 -15.16 1.80 12.30
CA GLN A 133 -14.38 2.59 11.36
C GLN A 133 -13.56 3.68 12.06
N LEU A 134 -14.14 4.39 13.04
CA LEU A 134 -13.42 5.42 13.80
C LEU A 134 -12.27 4.83 14.65
N LEU A 135 -12.47 3.64 15.24
CA LEU A 135 -11.42 2.92 15.95
C LEU A 135 -10.27 2.50 15.02
N ARG A 136 -10.59 1.94 13.84
CA ARG A 136 -9.58 1.60 12.83
C ARG A 136 -8.86 2.83 12.28
N ARG A 137 -9.56 3.96 12.12
CA ARG A 137 -8.93 5.25 11.81
C ARG A 137 -7.98 5.72 12.90
N GLY A 138 -8.27 5.42 14.17
CA GLY A 138 -7.33 5.60 15.28
C GLY A 138 -6.01 4.84 15.08
N ARG A 139 -6.08 3.58 14.62
CA ARG A 139 -4.87 2.80 14.25
C ARG A 139 -4.11 3.40 13.08
N TYR A 140 -4.81 4.00 12.12
CA TYR A 140 -4.19 4.72 11.01
C TYR A 140 -3.44 5.96 11.50
N VAL A 141 -4.03 6.72 12.44
CA VAL A 141 -3.38 7.87 13.07
C VAL A 141 -2.15 7.44 13.88
N GLU A 142 -2.28 6.40 14.70
CA GLU A 142 -1.16 5.83 15.48
C GLU A 142 0.03 5.49 14.57
N PHE A 143 -0.21 4.83 13.45
CA PHE A 143 0.86 4.51 12.51
C PHE A 143 1.55 5.76 11.94
N ASN A 144 0.78 6.72 11.43
CA ASN A 144 1.38 7.90 10.78
C ASN A 144 2.16 8.78 11.77
N LEU A 145 1.69 8.91 13.02
CA LEU A 145 2.37 9.75 14.00
C LEU A 145 3.55 9.08 14.69
N VAL A 146 3.57 7.75 14.79
CA VAL A 146 4.61 7.01 15.53
C VAL A 146 5.64 6.37 14.60
N HIS A 147 5.21 5.78 13.49
CA HIS A 147 6.04 4.87 12.69
C HIS A 147 6.35 5.39 11.28
N ASP A 148 5.47 6.19 10.68
CA ASP A 148 5.69 6.65 9.32
C ASP A 148 6.88 7.62 9.22
N ARG A 149 7.97 7.13 8.63
CA ARG A 149 9.23 7.88 8.47
C ARG A 149 9.01 9.21 7.75
N GLY A 150 8.11 9.25 6.76
CA GLY A 150 7.82 10.47 5.99
C GLY A 150 7.16 11.54 6.85
N THR A 151 6.14 11.15 7.64
CA THR A 151 5.42 12.05 8.56
C THR A 151 6.34 12.54 9.69
N VAL A 152 7.08 11.64 10.35
CA VAL A 152 8.00 12.01 11.44
C VAL A 152 9.08 12.98 10.94
N PHE A 153 9.69 12.70 9.79
CA PHE A 153 10.67 13.61 9.18
C PHE A 153 10.05 14.97 8.81
N GLY A 154 8.85 14.97 8.22
CA GLY A 154 8.14 16.20 7.86
C GLY A 154 7.82 17.07 9.08
N LEU A 155 7.44 16.47 10.21
CA LEU A 155 7.16 17.19 11.46
C LEU A 155 8.42 17.76 12.14
N GLN A 156 9.55 17.08 11.98
CA GLN A 156 10.84 17.50 12.56
C GLN A 156 11.58 18.53 11.70
N THR A 157 11.13 18.78 10.48
CA THR A 157 11.74 19.72 9.54
C THR A 157 10.82 20.91 9.28
N ALA A 158 11.31 21.93 8.56
CA ALA A 158 10.52 23.10 8.17
C ALA A 158 9.53 22.81 7.01
N ALA A 159 9.00 21.58 6.92
CA ALA A 159 8.03 21.21 5.91
C ALA A 159 6.67 21.88 6.17
N ARG A 160 5.84 21.95 5.13
CA ARG A 160 4.48 22.50 5.24
C ARG A 160 3.58 21.53 6.01
N ILE A 161 3.26 21.88 7.26
CA ILE A 161 2.50 21.02 8.20
C ILE A 161 1.16 20.54 7.62
N GLU A 162 0.39 21.42 6.96
CA GLU A 162 -0.87 21.05 6.31
C GLU A 162 -0.71 19.96 5.23
N SER A 163 0.46 19.87 4.60
CA SER A 163 0.77 18.82 3.63
C SER A 163 1.23 17.53 4.30
N VAL A 164 1.93 17.63 5.43
CA VAL A 164 2.38 16.48 6.23
C VAL A 164 1.18 15.77 6.88
N LEU A 165 0.24 16.54 7.46
CA LEU A 165 -0.90 15.99 8.19
C LEU A 165 -2.13 15.68 7.32
N MET A 166 -2.07 15.91 6.00
CA MET A 166 -3.17 15.62 5.07
C MET A 166 -3.60 14.14 5.10
N SER A 167 -2.69 13.24 5.49
CA SER A 167 -3.00 11.81 5.64
C SER A 167 -3.96 11.52 6.79
N LEU A 168 -4.12 12.41 7.78
CA LEU A 168 -4.95 12.16 8.94
C LEU A 168 -6.45 12.21 8.57
N PRO A 169 -7.26 11.24 9.03
CA PRO A 169 -8.70 11.27 8.82
C PRO A 169 -9.33 12.41 9.63
N PRO A 170 -10.46 12.97 9.17
CA PRO A 170 -11.13 14.08 9.86
C PRO A 170 -11.68 13.71 11.24
N LEU A 171 -11.96 12.42 11.47
CA LEU A 171 -12.42 11.88 12.74
C LEU A 171 -11.80 10.50 12.96
N ALA A 172 -11.36 10.26 14.20
CA ALA A 172 -10.87 9.00 14.73
C ALA A 172 -11.31 8.86 16.19
N ALA A 173 -11.35 7.64 16.71
CA ALA A 173 -11.74 7.35 18.09
C ALA A 173 -10.75 6.37 18.75
N TRP A 174 -10.70 6.42 20.08
CA TRP A 174 -9.92 5.53 20.92
C TRP A 174 -10.77 5.06 22.09
N ASP A 175 -11.06 3.76 22.11
CA ASP A 175 -11.69 3.10 23.24
C ASP A 175 -10.62 2.48 24.14
N TYR A 176 -10.89 2.47 25.44
CA TYR A 176 -10.08 1.72 26.39
C TYR A 176 -10.39 0.23 26.24
N ALA A 177 -9.36 -0.57 25.93
CA ALA A 177 -9.41 -2.04 25.86
C ALA A 177 -10.64 -2.60 25.11
N PRO A 178 -10.87 -2.22 23.83
CA PRO A 178 -12.01 -2.75 23.07
C PRO A 178 -11.87 -4.27 22.91
N THR A 179 -13.00 -4.98 23.03
CA THR A 179 -13.08 -6.41 22.76
C THR A 179 -14.11 -6.66 21.67
N PHE A 180 -13.82 -7.63 20.79
CA PHE A 180 -14.71 -8.01 19.69
C PHE A 180 -15.17 -9.45 19.91
N ALA A 181 -16.47 -9.67 19.80
CA ALA A 181 -17.04 -11.00 19.97
C ALA A 181 -16.52 -11.95 18.87
N PRO A 182 -16.16 -13.21 19.18
CA PRO A 182 -15.82 -14.19 18.15
C PRO A 182 -16.93 -14.30 17.09
N GLY A 183 -16.54 -14.32 15.82
CA GLY A 183 -17.48 -14.36 14.68
C GLY A 183 -18.17 -13.01 14.38
N SER A 184 -17.74 -11.92 15.01
CA SER A 184 -18.17 -10.58 14.61
C SER A 184 -17.35 -10.06 13.44
N PHE A 185 -17.91 -9.15 12.64
CA PHE A 185 -17.18 -8.56 11.50
C PHE A 185 -15.93 -7.79 11.95
N GLU A 186 -15.91 -7.25 13.16
CA GLU A 186 -14.72 -6.61 13.74
C GLU A 186 -13.60 -7.62 14.00
N ALA A 187 -13.94 -8.75 14.63
CA ALA A 187 -12.98 -9.83 14.89
C ALA A 187 -12.47 -10.44 13.57
N GLU A 188 -13.36 -10.62 12.59
CA GLU A 188 -13.00 -11.08 11.25
C GLU A 188 -12.07 -10.09 10.55
N LEU A 189 -12.34 -8.78 10.61
CA LEU A 189 -11.43 -7.78 10.03
C LEU A 189 -10.07 -7.83 10.71
N VAL A 190 -10.01 -7.84 12.04
CA VAL A 190 -8.73 -7.88 12.78
C VAL A 190 -7.94 -9.13 12.38
N ALA A 191 -8.58 -10.29 12.33
CA ALA A 191 -7.95 -11.53 11.87
C ALA A 191 -7.50 -11.44 10.40
N MET A 192 -8.19 -10.68 9.56
CA MET A 192 -7.87 -10.46 8.14
C MET A 192 -6.59 -9.64 7.92
N LEU A 193 -6.15 -8.84 8.90
CA LEU A 193 -4.96 -7.98 8.80
C LEU A 193 -3.65 -8.76 8.89
N GLU A 194 -3.66 -10.00 9.37
CA GLU A 194 -2.47 -10.85 9.36
C GLU A 194 -1.98 -11.09 7.92
N PRO A 195 -0.67 -10.90 7.65
CA PRO A 195 -0.09 -11.13 6.34
C PRO A 195 -0.42 -12.51 5.81
N ARG A 196 -0.94 -12.54 4.58
CA ARG A 196 -1.25 -13.77 3.85
C ARG A 196 -1.00 -13.58 2.37
N ASP A 197 -0.88 -14.68 1.65
CA ASP A 197 -0.94 -14.65 0.20
C ASP A 197 -2.40 -14.51 -0.25
N TRP A 198 -2.76 -13.33 -0.74
CA TRP A 198 -4.10 -13.04 -1.25
C TRP A 198 -4.41 -13.78 -2.55
N LEU A 199 -3.38 -14.25 -3.26
CA LEU A 199 -3.50 -14.83 -4.60
C LEU A 199 -3.24 -16.34 -4.63
N ALA A 200 -3.10 -16.99 -3.46
CA ALA A 200 -2.81 -18.42 -3.36
C ALA A 200 -3.84 -19.32 -4.08
N ASP A 201 -5.11 -18.91 -4.15
CA ASP A 201 -6.19 -19.65 -4.83
C ASP A 201 -6.58 -19.05 -6.19
N ASP A 202 -5.83 -18.06 -6.68
CA ASP A 202 -6.12 -17.37 -7.93
C ASP A 202 -5.42 -18.11 -9.09
N PRO A 203 -6.15 -18.64 -10.09
CA PRO A 203 -5.50 -19.28 -11.23
C PRO A 203 -4.55 -18.28 -11.90
N ALA A 204 -3.33 -18.75 -12.23
CA ALA A 204 -2.30 -17.92 -12.83
C ALA A 204 -2.85 -17.15 -14.06
N PRO A 205 -2.43 -15.89 -14.29
CA PRO A 205 -2.87 -15.13 -15.43
C PRO A 205 -2.47 -15.86 -16.73
N VAL A 206 -3.43 -16.00 -17.64
CA VAL A 206 -3.17 -16.50 -18.99
C VAL A 206 -2.22 -15.51 -19.67
N PRO A 207 -1.07 -15.95 -20.22
CA PRO A 207 -0.14 -15.05 -20.88
C PRO A 207 -0.86 -14.31 -22.02
N ALA A 208 -0.64 -12.99 -22.10
CA ALA A 208 -1.17 -12.19 -23.19
C ALA A 208 -0.67 -12.75 -24.54
N PRO A 209 -1.52 -12.80 -25.59
CA PRO A 209 -1.09 -13.27 -26.90
C PRO A 209 0.08 -12.43 -27.39
N ALA A 210 1.13 -13.11 -27.89
CA ALA A 210 2.28 -12.46 -28.49
C ALA A 210 1.80 -11.49 -29.59
N ALA A 211 2.26 -10.24 -29.54
CA ALA A 211 1.94 -9.27 -30.56
C ALA A 211 2.43 -9.81 -31.92
N ASP A 212 1.49 -10.04 -32.84
CA ASP A 212 1.78 -10.44 -34.21
C ASP A 212 2.77 -9.45 -34.81
N THR A 213 3.95 -9.96 -35.18
CA THR A 213 4.95 -9.18 -35.89
C THR A 213 4.49 -9.12 -37.34
N PRO A 214 4.17 -7.94 -37.90
CA PRO A 214 3.72 -7.86 -39.29
C PRO A 214 4.85 -8.28 -40.22
N SER A 215 4.54 -9.22 -41.11
CA SER A 215 5.42 -9.74 -42.18
C SER A 215 5.62 -8.73 -43.31
#